data_AF-A0A6C0BRW3-F1
#
_entry.id   AF-A0A6C0BRW3-F1
#
_cell.length_a   1.000
_cell.length_b   1.000
_cell.length_c   1.000
_cell.angle_alpha   90.00
_cell.angle_beta   90.00
_cell.angle_gamma   90.00
#
_symmetry.space_group_name_H-M   'P 1'
#
loop_
_entity.id
_entity.type
_entity.pdbx_description
1 polymer ?
#
loop_
_entity_poly.entity_id
_entity_poly.type
_entity_poly.pdbx_seq_one_letter_code
_entity_poly.pdbx_strand_id
1 'polypeptide(L)'
;MDTLKTPKTPKEFICECCDFSCSNKKDYNRHLSTRKHKKIIEDKNVSSLPKEWICECGSSYKFSSGLSRHKKKCTIVNKNIQTTNEKENENDKKEIAKLTEQVGILTTALSTAIKEGKLGNTTNNTTNNTTNNQFNLNIFLNEKCKDAMNIEDFVNQIKLQLSDLETQGSLGYVEGISNIFIKNLDEMDEDKRPIHCTDTKRETLYVKNEGTWEKGERGRDHMKKAIDTISKNNIKQFGRWINENPQCKVPHTPKADQFHQISSECGGSIEEKNIDRIIRKIAKETTIEKK
;
A
#
# COMPACT_ATOMS: atom_id res chain seq x y z
N MET A 1 56.13 -22.04 62.38
CA MET A 1 54.73 -22.44 62.20
C MET A 1 54.05 -21.36 61.37
N ASP A 2 54.11 -21.54 60.06
CA ASP A 2 53.55 -20.63 59.07
C ASP A 2 52.02 -20.67 59.12
N THR A 3 51.42 -19.49 59.27
CA THR A 3 49.96 -19.35 59.19
C THR A 3 49.55 -19.39 57.72
N LEU A 4 48.95 -20.51 57.32
CA LEU A 4 48.27 -20.67 56.03
C LEU A 4 47.16 -19.62 55.91
N LYS A 5 47.39 -18.54 55.18
CA LYS A 5 46.34 -17.63 54.72
C LYS A 5 45.54 -18.35 53.63
N THR A 6 44.37 -18.88 54.00
CA THR A 6 43.39 -19.37 53.04
C THR A 6 42.86 -18.19 52.20
N PRO A 7 42.76 -18.31 50.87
CA PRO A 7 42.14 -17.28 50.05
C PRO A 7 40.67 -17.13 50.45
N LYS A 8 40.24 -15.93 50.82
CA LYS A 8 38.81 -15.64 51.03
C LYS A 8 38.11 -15.86 49.69
N THR A 9 37.22 -16.84 49.62
CA THR A 9 36.38 -17.08 48.45
C THR A 9 35.60 -15.80 48.12
N PRO A 10 35.65 -15.28 46.88
CA PRO A 10 34.89 -14.10 46.50
C PRO A 10 33.40 -14.38 46.72
N LYS A 11 32.71 -13.51 47.45
CA LYS A 11 31.24 -13.63 47.59
C LYS A 11 30.62 -13.28 46.25
N GLU A 12 30.06 -14.26 45.56
CA GLU A 12 29.28 -14.04 44.35
C GLU A 12 27.85 -13.61 44.71
N PHE A 13 27.40 -12.54 44.09
CA PHE A 13 26.03 -12.02 44.13
C PHE A 13 25.37 -12.35 42.80
N ILE A 14 24.36 -13.20 42.82
CA ILE A 14 23.62 -13.64 41.64
C ILE A 14 22.19 -13.15 41.76
N CYS A 15 21.67 -12.54 40.70
CA CYS A 15 20.27 -12.14 40.63
C CYS A 15 19.42 -13.36 40.23
N GLU A 16 18.38 -13.68 40.98
CA GLU A 16 17.48 -14.81 40.64
C GLU A 16 16.54 -14.49 39.46
N CYS A 17 16.28 -13.19 39.22
CA CYS A 17 15.32 -12.76 38.22
C CYS A 17 15.89 -12.58 36.81
N CYS A 18 17.21 -12.59 36.65
CA CYS A 18 17.93 -12.43 35.37
C CYS A 18 19.37 -12.96 35.51
N ASP A 19 20.03 -13.29 34.40
CA ASP A 19 21.36 -13.95 34.40
C ASP A 19 22.54 -13.02 34.77
N PHE A 20 22.35 -12.10 35.71
CA PHE A 20 23.40 -11.19 36.20
C PHE A 20 24.08 -11.76 37.45
N SER A 21 25.40 -11.93 37.39
CA SER A 21 26.25 -12.27 38.54
C SER A 21 27.41 -11.27 38.68
N CYS A 22 27.82 -10.99 39.92
CA CYS A 22 28.98 -10.13 40.19
C CYS A 22 29.59 -10.44 41.56
N SER A 23 30.85 -10.07 41.80
CA SER A 23 31.53 -10.29 43.08
C SER A 23 31.49 -9.08 44.03
N ASN A 24 30.84 -7.97 43.61
CA ASN A 24 30.80 -6.71 44.34
C ASN A 24 29.37 -6.30 44.73
N LYS A 25 29.15 -6.13 46.04
CA LYS A 25 27.86 -5.73 46.61
C LYS A 25 27.34 -4.39 46.07
N LYS A 26 28.22 -3.41 45.79
CA LYS A 26 27.81 -2.11 45.25
C LYS A 26 27.23 -2.24 43.84
N ASP A 27 27.86 -3.07 43.01
CA ASP A 27 27.39 -3.33 41.64
C ASP A 27 26.09 -4.12 41.62
N TYR A 28 25.95 -5.08 42.53
CA TYR A 28 24.69 -5.80 42.72
C TYR A 28 23.54 -4.85 43.10
N ASN A 29 23.75 -3.97 44.08
CA ASN A 29 22.73 -2.99 44.47
C ASN A 29 22.40 -2.00 43.34
N ARG A 30 23.40 -1.60 42.54
CA ARG A 30 23.19 -0.79 41.33
C ARG A 30 22.40 -1.56 40.28
N HIS A 31 22.68 -2.85 40.08
CA HIS A 31 21.92 -3.71 39.19
C HIS A 31 20.43 -3.74 39.57
N LEU A 32 20.11 -3.98 40.84
CA LEU A 32 18.74 -4.00 41.36
C LEU A 32 17.99 -2.68 41.13
N SER A 33 18.69 -1.54 41.15
CA SER A 33 18.08 -0.22 40.96
C SER A 33 17.92 0.19 39.50
N THR A 34 18.52 -0.56 38.55
CA THR A 34 18.41 -0.22 37.12
C THR A 34 16.98 -0.35 36.59
N ARG A 35 16.62 0.54 35.66
CA ARG A 35 15.32 0.51 34.97
C ARG A 35 15.05 -0.84 34.27
N LYS A 36 16.10 -1.51 33.79
CA LYS A 36 16.00 -2.82 33.14
C LYS A 36 15.58 -3.91 34.14
N HIS A 37 16.20 -3.94 35.32
CA HIS A 37 15.86 -4.91 36.37
C HIS A 37 14.45 -4.66 36.94
N LYS A 38 14.08 -3.41 37.19
CA LYS A 38 12.74 -3.05 37.68
C LYS A 38 11.60 -3.51 36.76
N LYS A 39 11.76 -3.35 35.44
CA LYS A 39 10.78 -3.87 34.46
C LYS A 39 10.61 -5.39 34.51
N ILE A 40 11.69 -6.14 34.77
CA ILE A 40 11.63 -7.60 34.87
C ILE A 40 10.85 -8.03 36.13
N ILE A 41 11.00 -7.31 37.25
CA ILE A 41 10.21 -7.55 38.46
C ILE A 41 8.74 -7.17 38.24
N GLU A 42 8.48 -6.03 37.59
CA GLU A 42 7.11 -5.57 37.27
C GLU A 42 6.36 -6.57 36.38
N ASP A 43 7.03 -7.17 35.37
CA ASP A 43 6.43 -8.22 34.53
C ASP A 43 6.21 -9.54 35.30
N LYS A 44 7.04 -9.85 36.31
CA LYS A 44 6.92 -11.10 37.09
C LYS A 44 5.87 -11.06 38.21
N ASN A 45 5.46 -9.87 38.67
CA ASN A 45 4.45 -9.72 39.73
C ASN A 45 2.99 -9.73 39.22
N VAL A 46 2.76 -9.95 37.93
CA VAL A 46 1.43 -10.27 37.41
C VAL A 46 1.27 -11.80 37.40
N SER A 47 0.95 -12.36 38.56
CA SER A 47 0.39 -13.71 38.66
C SER A 47 -1.01 -13.72 38.03
N SER A 48 -1.09 -13.67 36.70
CA SER A 48 -2.34 -13.87 36.00
C SER A 48 -2.69 -15.37 36.06
N LEU A 49 -3.82 -15.68 36.69
CA LEU A 49 -4.57 -16.93 36.47
C LEU A 49 -4.48 -17.35 34.99
N PRO A 50 -4.35 -18.64 34.65
CA PRO A 50 -4.26 -19.08 33.26
C PRO A 50 -5.45 -18.52 32.49
N LYS A 51 -5.18 -17.52 31.63
CA LYS A 51 -6.22 -16.88 30.83
C LYS A 51 -6.62 -17.89 29.77
N GLU A 52 -7.63 -18.71 30.07
CA GLU A 52 -8.20 -19.62 29.08
C GLU A 52 -8.91 -18.78 28.01
N TRP A 53 -8.43 -18.89 26.77
CA TRP A 53 -8.99 -18.19 25.63
C TRP A 53 -10.07 -19.07 25.00
N ILE A 54 -11.31 -18.87 25.43
CA ILE A 54 -12.45 -19.69 25.02
C ILE A 54 -13.17 -19.02 23.82
N CYS A 55 -13.49 -19.81 22.81
CA CYS A 55 -14.32 -19.41 21.68
C CYS A 55 -15.81 -19.59 22.01
N GLU A 56 -16.70 -18.84 21.35
CA GLU A 56 -18.16 -19.01 21.45
C GLU A 56 -18.64 -20.42 21.08
N CYS A 57 -17.84 -21.21 20.37
CA CYS A 57 -18.11 -22.63 20.11
C CYS A 57 -17.76 -23.57 21.29
N GLY A 58 -17.28 -23.03 22.41
CA GLY A 58 -16.83 -23.78 23.59
C GLY A 58 -15.39 -24.29 23.54
N SER A 59 -14.64 -24.05 22.45
CA SER A 59 -13.24 -24.49 22.35
C SER A 59 -12.31 -23.58 23.16
N SER A 60 -11.48 -24.13 24.04
CA SER A 60 -10.51 -23.39 24.86
C SER A 60 -9.08 -23.47 24.30
N TYR A 61 -8.33 -22.39 24.47
CA TYR A 61 -6.96 -22.25 23.99
C TYR A 61 -6.06 -21.64 25.06
N LYS A 62 -4.82 -22.14 25.13
CA LYS A 62 -3.80 -21.65 26.07
C LYS A 62 -3.32 -20.23 25.74
N PHE A 63 -3.44 -19.82 24.48
CA PHE A 63 -2.95 -18.53 23.98
C PHE A 63 -3.99 -17.86 23.07
N SER A 64 -4.02 -16.53 23.10
CA SER A 64 -4.84 -15.68 22.23
C SER A 64 -4.60 -15.96 20.73
N SER A 65 -3.35 -16.28 20.36
CA SER A 65 -2.99 -16.64 18.99
C SER A 65 -3.67 -17.94 18.53
N GLY A 66 -3.81 -18.93 19.42
CA GLY A 66 -4.56 -20.17 19.17
C GLY A 66 -6.04 -19.89 18.93
N LEU A 67 -6.66 -19.09 19.80
CA LEU A 67 -8.05 -18.66 19.63
C LEU A 67 -8.25 -17.87 18.33
N SER A 68 -7.32 -16.98 17.97
CA SER A 68 -7.40 -16.16 16.76
C SER A 68 -7.32 -17.01 15.49
N ARG A 69 -6.44 -18.02 15.46
CA ARG A 69 -6.34 -18.96 14.34
C ARG A 69 -7.59 -19.83 14.23
N HIS A 70 -8.17 -20.22 15.36
CA HIS A 70 -9.42 -20.94 15.42
C HIS A 70 -10.61 -20.09 14.91
N LYS A 71 -10.75 -18.84 15.35
CA LYS A 71 -11.86 -17.94 14.95
C LYS A 71 -11.98 -17.82 13.43
N LYS A 72 -10.87 -17.75 12.70
CA LYS A 72 -10.86 -17.69 11.22
C LYS A 72 -11.51 -18.91 10.54
N LYS A 73 -11.56 -20.06 11.22
CA LYS A 73 -12.10 -21.32 10.70
C LYS A 73 -13.33 -21.81 11.48
N CYS A 74 -13.78 -21.07 12.49
CA CYS A 74 -14.88 -21.48 13.35
C CYS A 74 -16.22 -21.22 12.66
N THR A 75 -16.97 -22.29 12.40
CA THR A 75 -18.27 -22.23 11.71
C THR A 75 -19.36 -21.51 12.51
N ILE A 76 -19.26 -21.53 13.85
CA ILE A 76 -20.20 -20.85 14.75
C ILE A 76 -19.96 -19.33 14.73
N VAL A 77 -18.69 -18.89 14.85
CA VAL A 77 -18.32 -17.46 14.78
C VAL A 77 -18.60 -16.90 13.37
N ASN A 78 -18.32 -17.67 12.32
CA ASN A 78 -18.56 -17.23 10.95
C ASN A 78 -20.05 -17.13 10.58
N LYS A 79 -20.96 -17.83 11.28
CA LYS A 79 -22.41 -17.69 11.09
C LYS A 79 -22.94 -16.37 11.66
N ASN A 80 -22.39 -15.88 12.77
CA ASN A 80 -22.82 -14.60 13.38
C ASN A 80 -22.36 -13.35 12.61
N ILE A 81 -21.39 -13.49 11.69
CA ILE A 81 -20.88 -12.39 10.86
C ILE A 81 -21.80 -12.14 9.64
N GLN A 82 -22.59 -13.13 9.21
CA GLN A 82 -23.51 -12.98 8.06
C GLN A 82 -24.85 -12.33 8.42
N THR A 83 -25.16 -12.14 9.71
CA THR A 83 -26.45 -11.61 10.19
C THR A 83 -26.37 -10.25 10.88
N THR A 84 -25.23 -9.56 10.83
CA THR A 84 -25.07 -8.21 11.42
C THR A 84 -24.44 -7.21 10.45
N ASN A 85 -24.96 -7.15 9.21
CA ASN A 85 -24.87 -5.93 8.40
C ASN A 85 -26.24 -5.25 8.45
N GLU A 86 -26.24 -4.05 9.03
CA GLU A 86 -27.27 -3.00 9.07
C GLU A 86 -27.56 -2.55 10.52
N LYS A 87 -26.62 -1.76 11.03
CA LYS A 87 -26.82 -0.54 11.85
C LYS A 87 -25.44 0.04 12.11
N GLU A 88 -24.83 0.62 11.08
CA GLU A 88 -23.82 1.65 11.30
C GLU A 88 -24.52 2.80 12.02
N ASN A 89 -24.03 3.18 13.20
CA ASN A 89 -24.58 4.29 13.97
C ASN A 89 -24.54 5.55 13.10
N GLU A 90 -25.71 6.07 12.74
CA GLU A 90 -25.90 7.31 11.97
C GLU A 90 -25.16 8.51 12.60
N ASN A 91 -24.90 8.42 13.91
CA ASN A 91 -24.17 9.41 14.68
C ASN A 91 -22.67 9.45 14.33
N ASP A 92 -22.04 8.29 14.13
CA ASP A 92 -20.60 8.19 13.82
C ASP A 92 -20.30 8.73 12.41
N LYS A 93 -21.22 8.49 11.46
CA LYS A 93 -21.11 9.01 10.09
C LYS A 93 -21.26 10.54 10.03
N LYS A 94 -22.18 11.10 10.84
CA LYS A 94 -22.37 12.55 10.98
C LYS A 94 -21.18 13.22 11.66
N GLU A 95 -20.58 12.57 12.65
CA GLU A 95 -19.40 13.10 13.36
C GLU A 95 -18.14 13.08 12.48
N ILE A 96 -17.93 12.00 11.72
CA ILE A 96 -16.84 11.91 10.73
C ILE A 96 -17.01 12.94 9.62
N ALA A 97 -18.22 13.13 9.08
CA ALA A 97 -18.49 14.13 8.05
C ALA A 97 -18.24 15.57 8.56
N LYS A 98 -18.59 15.85 9.82
CA LYS A 98 -18.35 17.15 10.45
C LYS A 98 -16.87 17.39 10.71
N LEU A 99 -16.12 16.35 11.09
CA LEU A 99 -14.68 16.41 11.28
C LEU A 99 -13.94 16.60 9.95
N THR A 100 -14.34 15.93 8.87
CA THR A 100 -13.71 16.10 7.55
C THR A 100 -13.96 17.50 6.99
N GLU A 101 -15.17 18.05 7.17
CA GLU A 101 -15.49 19.43 6.81
C GLU A 101 -14.63 20.44 7.59
N GLN A 102 -14.51 20.27 8.92
CA GLN A 102 -13.67 21.14 9.76
C GLN A 102 -12.19 21.08 9.37
N VAL A 103 -11.67 19.89 9.03
CA VAL A 103 -10.28 19.73 8.55
C VAL A 103 -10.10 20.40 7.19
N GLY A 104 -11.08 20.33 6.29
CA GLY A 104 -11.06 21.05 5.01
C GLY A 104 -11.00 22.57 5.20
N ILE A 105 -11.82 23.12 6.09
CA ILE A 105 -11.84 24.56 6.42
C ILE A 105 -10.51 24.99 7.05
N LEU A 106 -9.98 24.23 8.00
CA LEU A 106 -8.68 24.52 8.65
C LEU A 106 -7.52 24.49 7.65
N THR A 107 -7.51 23.50 6.74
CA THR A 107 -6.48 23.38 5.71
C THR A 107 -6.53 24.56 4.73
N THR A 108 -7.74 24.96 4.33
CA THR A 108 -7.96 26.12 3.46
C THR A 108 -7.54 27.40 4.16
N ALA A 109 -8.00 27.64 5.40
CA ALA A 109 -7.67 28.82 6.18
C ALA A 109 -6.17 28.94 6.45
N LEU A 110 -5.49 27.82 6.74
CA LEU A 110 -4.03 27.80 6.91
C LEU A 110 -3.31 28.12 5.59
N SER A 111 -3.77 27.55 4.47
CA SER A 111 -3.20 27.84 3.15
C SER A 111 -3.37 29.31 2.75
N THR A 112 -4.52 29.90 3.05
CA THR A 112 -4.82 31.31 2.80
C THR A 112 -4.00 32.22 3.71
N ALA A 113 -3.89 31.90 5.01
CA ALA A 113 -3.09 32.68 5.94
C ALA A 113 -1.57 32.64 5.63
N ILE A 114 -1.08 31.53 5.05
CA ILE A 114 0.27 31.42 4.50
C ILE A 114 0.43 32.30 3.25
N LYS A 115 -0.51 32.23 2.30
CA LYS A 115 -0.51 33.07 1.08
C LYS A 115 -0.60 34.57 1.38
N GLU A 116 -1.37 34.94 2.41
CA GLU A 116 -1.57 36.32 2.86
C GLU A 116 -0.47 36.83 3.80
N GLY A 117 0.54 36.00 4.12
CA GLY A 117 1.69 36.42 4.94
C GLY A 117 1.37 36.71 6.41
N LYS A 118 0.22 36.28 6.94
CA LYS A 118 -0.27 36.61 8.29
C LYS A 118 0.41 35.83 9.43
N LEU A 119 1.26 34.86 9.12
CA LEU A 119 1.93 33.97 10.09
C LEU A 119 3.46 34.16 10.18
N GLY A 120 4.02 35.23 9.60
CA GLY A 120 5.43 35.57 9.71
C GLY A 120 5.70 36.58 10.82
N ASN A 121 6.52 36.22 11.81
CA ASN A 121 7.01 37.15 12.81
C ASN A 121 7.89 38.22 12.13
N THR A 122 7.48 39.48 12.19
CA THR A 122 8.22 40.61 11.65
C THR A 122 9.57 40.75 12.35
N THR A 123 10.64 40.33 11.67
CA THR A 123 11.99 40.83 11.93
C THR A 123 12.52 41.34 10.61
N ASN A 124 12.75 42.65 10.53
CA ASN A 124 13.29 43.32 9.35
C ASN A 124 14.67 42.76 9.03
N ASN A 125 14.73 41.85 8.06
CA ASN A 125 15.94 41.59 7.31
C ASN A 125 15.57 41.60 5.83
N THR A 126 16.13 42.56 5.11
CA THR A 126 16.06 42.67 3.66
C THR A 126 16.78 41.45 3.06
N THR A 127 16.02 40.38 2.86
CA THR A 127 16.45 39.20 2.13
C THR A 127 15.44 38.99 1.01
N ASN A 128 15.95 38.97 -0.23
CA ASN A 128 15.18 38.74 -1.45
C ASN A 128 14.21 37.59 -1.26
N ASN A 129 12.92 37.91 -1.15
CA ASN A 129 11.88 36.92 -0.98
C ASN A 129 11.58 36.34 -2.36
N THR A 130 12.38 35.37 -2.80
CA THR A 130 11.96 34.45 -3.86
C THR A 130 10.73 33.71 -3.34
N THR A 131 9.56 34.04 -3.89
CA THR A 131 8.30 33.32 -3.64
C THR A 131 8.48 31.85 -4.02
N ASN A 132 8.87 31.03 -3.05
CA ASN A 132 9.07 29.60 -3.22
C ASN A 132 7.69 28.94 -3.07
N ASN A 133 6.87 29.02 -4.11
CA ASN A 133 5.60 28.29 -4.18
C ASN A 133 5.92 26.79 -4.28
N GLN A 134 6.19 26.15 -3.14
CA GLN A 134 6.39 24.70 -3.10
C GLN A 134 5.12 24.00 -3.61
N PHE A 135 5.28 23.17 -4.64
CA PHE A 135 4.24 22.31 -5.17
C PHE A 135 3.55 21.51 -4.06
N ASN A 136 2.25 21.74 -3.84
CA ASN A 136 1.45 20.99 -2.89
C ASN A 136 0.62 19.94 -3.62
N LEU A 137 1.01 18.68 -3.46
CA LEU A 137 0.36 17.54 -4.10
C LEU A 137 -1.12 17.40 -3.74
N ASN A 138 -1.50 17.63 -2.48
CA ASN A 138 -2.88 17.46 -2.05
C ASN A 138 -3.78 18.52 -2.69
N ILE A 139 -3.27 19.74 -2.89
CA ILE A 139 -3.99 20.80 -3.63
C ILE A 139 -4.13 20.39 -5.10
N PHE A 140 -3.05 19.92 -5.73
CA PHE A 140 -3.11 19.43 -7.11
C PHE A 140 -4.16 18.33 -7.29
N LEU A 141 -4.12 17.29 -6.46
CA LEU A 141 -5.02 16.14 -6.60
C LEU A 141 -6.49 16.46 -6.30
N ASN A 142 -6.76 17.31 -5.31
CA ASN A 142 -8.13 17.58 -4.84
C ASN A 142 -8.77 18.82 -5.47
N GLU A 143 -7.98 19.79 -5.96
CA GLU A 143 -8.51 20.99 -6.62
C GLU A 143 -8.34 20.90 -8.15
N LYS A 144 -7.11 20.69 -8.64
CA LYS A 144 -6.84 20.62 -10.09
C LYS A 144 -7.45 19.34 -10.68
N CYS A 145 -7.20 18.18 -10.06
CA CYS A 145 -7.69 16.89 -10.54
C CYS A 145 -9.02 16.44 -9.89
N LYS A 146 -9.84 17.40 -9.44
CA LYS A 146 -11.12 17.12 -8.77
C LYS A 146 -12.05 16.28 -9.64
N ASP A 147 -12.04 16.53 -10.95
CA ASP A 147 -12.87 15.87 -11.97
C ASP A 147 -12.16 14.68 -12.64
N ALA A 148 -11.00 14.25 -12.11
CA ALA A 148 -10.33 13.06 -12.59
C ALA A 148 -11.23 11.83 -12.54
N MET A 149 -11.13 11.01 -13.58
CA MET A 149 -11.90 9.78 -13.74
C MET A 149 -11.45 8.73 -12.71
N ASN A 150 -12.33 7.78 -12.35
CA ASN A 150 -11.90 6.60 -11.60
C ASN A 150 -11.23 5.60 -12.53
N ILE A 151 -10.28 4.83 -11.99
CA ILE A 151 -9.53 3.84 -12.77
C ILE A 151 -10.43 2.76 -13.38
N GLU A 152 -11.49 2.34 -12.69
CA GLU A 152 -12.45 1.37 -13.23
C GLU A 152 -13.22 1.93 -14.44
N ASP A 153 -13.69 3.18 -14.33
CA ASP A 153 -14.37 3.87 -15.43
C ASP A 153 -13.44 4.04 -16.64
N PHE A 154 -12.19 4.43 -16.39
CA PHE A 154 -11.16 4.54 -17.42
C PHE A 154 -10.97 3.23 -18.17
N VAL A 155 -10.73 2.12 -17.45
CA VAL A 155 -10.52 0.81 -18.05
C VAL A 155 -11.72 0.36 -18.89
N ASN A 156 -12.94 0.62 -18.41
CA ASN A 156 -14.17 0.23 -19.10
C ASN A 156 -14.43 1.05 -20.37
N GLN A 157 -13.88 2.26 -20.48
CA GLN A 157 -14.05 3.13 -21.64
C GLN A 157 -13.00 2.91 -22.74
N ILE A 158 -11.90 2.22 -22.44
CA ILE A 158 -10.84 1.94 -23.41
C ILE A 158 -11.40 1.16 -24.61
N LYS A 159 -11.30 1.74 -25.80
CA LYS A 159 -11.69 1.12 -27.07
C LYS A 159 -10.51 0.42 -27.71
N LEU A 160 -10.32 -0.83 -27.32
CA LEU A 160 -9.26 -1.68 -27.87
C LEU A 160 -9.38 -1.86 -29.39
N GLN A 161 -8.23 -1.86 -30.06
CA GLN A 161 -8.09 -2.06 -31.50
C GLN A 161 -7.33 -3.35 -31.79
N LEU A 162 -7.53 -3.93 -32.99
CA LEU A 162 -6.77 -5.11 -33.41
C LEU A 162 -5.26 -4.83 -33.47
N SER A 163 -4.87 -3.59 -33.77
CA SER A 163 -3.47 -3.16 -33.71
C SER A 163 -2.85 -3.31 -32.33
N ASP A 164 -3.63 -3.16 -31.24
CA ASP A 164 -3.14 -3.32 -29.87
C ASP A 164 -2.77 -4.79 -29.59
N LEU A 165 -3.56 -5.72 -30.14
CA LEU A 165 -3.30 -7.15 -30.09
C LEU A 165 -2.05 -7.54 -30.91
N GLU A 166 -1.90 -6.97 -32.10
CA GLU A 166 -0.71 -7.18 -32.94
C GLU A 166 0.56 -6.58 -32.32
N THR A 167 0.42 -5.41 -31.69
CA THR A 167 1.50 -4.76 -30.94
C THR A 167 1.92 -5.60 -29.75
N GLN A 168 0.96 -6.19 -29.02
CA GLN A 168 1.27 -7.12 -27.93
C GLN A 168 1.99 -8.38 -28.43
N GLY A 169 1.60 -8.95 -29.56
CA GLY A 169 2.33 -10.07 -30.15
C GLY A 169 3.77 -9.70 -30.52
N SER A 170 3.95 -8.56 -31.18
CA SER A 170 5.27 -8.12 -31.68
C SER A 170 6.23 -7.64 -30.60
N LEU A 171 5.76 -6.85 -29.63
CA LEU A 171 6.59 -6.25 -28.58
C LEU A 171 6.57 -7.04 -27.25
N GLY A 172 5.64 -7.99 -27.13
CA GLY A 172 5.42 -8.79 -25.93
C GLY A 172 4.43 -8.16 -24.94
N TYR A 173 4.01 -8.96 -23.95
CA TYR A 173 2.97 -8.57 -22.99
C TYR A 173 3.20 -7.26 -22.25
N VAL A 174 4.40 -7.06 -21.68
CA VAL A 174 4.70 -5.87 -20.88
C VAL A 174 4.59 -4.60 -21.72
N GLU A 175 5.14 -4.61 -22.94
CA GLU A 175 5.07 -3.47 -23.85
C GLU A 175 3.65 -3.26 -24.38
N GLY A 176 3.00 -4.34 -24.84
CA GLY A 176 1.65 -4.26 -25.39
C GLY A 176 0.65 -3.64 -24.42
N ILE A 177 0.57 -4.16 -23.19
CA ILE A 177 -0.37 -3.65 -22.19
C ILE A 177 0.02 -2.24 -21.73
N SER A 178 1.31 -1.96 -21.54
CA SER A 178 1.75 -0.60 -21.17
C SER A 178 1.36 0.43 -22.23
N ASN A 179 1.54 0.10 -23.51
CA ASN A 179 1.20 0.98 -24.63
C ASN A 179 -0.30 1.27 -24.70
N ILE A 180 -1.16 0.28 -24.44
CA ILE A 180 -2.61 0.49 -24.35
C ILE A 180 -2.93 1.52 -23.26
N PHE A 181 -2.38 1.37 -22.06
CA PHE A 181 -2.58 2.33 -20.98
C PHE A 181 -2.09 3.73 -21.36
N ILE A 182 -0.82 3.85 -21.76
CA ILE A 182 -0.16 5.12 -22.03
C ILE A 182 -0.90 5.89 -23.12
N LYS A 183 -1.21 5.22 -24.25
CA LYS A 183 -1.97 5.82 -25.34
C LYS A 183 -3.32 6.39 -24.88
N ASN A 184 -4.09 5.62 -24.11
CA ASN A 184 -5.41 6.08 -23.65
C ASN A 184 -5.31 7.17 -22.57
N LEU A 185 -4.25 7.18 -21.76
CA LEU A 185 -3.97 8.27 -20.81
C LEU A 185 -3.54 9.55 -21.54
N ASP A 186 -2.80 9.43 -22.65
CA ASP A 186 -2.34 10.56 -23.46
C ASP A 186 -3.46 11.22 -24.26
N GLU A 187 -4.51 10.49 -24.58
CA GLU A 187 -5.75 11.02 -25.16
C GLU A 187 -6.60 11.83 -24.14
N MET A 188 -6.17 11.91 -22.87
CA MET A 188 -6.85 12.64 -21.80
C MET A 188 -6.03 13.81 -21.27
N ASP A 189 -6.73 14.90 -20.93
CA ASP A 189 -6.17 16.03 -20.20
C ASP A 189 -5.56 15.56 -18.86
N GLU A 190 -4.41 16.14 -18.49
CA GLU A 190 -3.66 15.74 -17.28
C GLU A 190 -4.53 15.70 -16.02
N ASP A 191 -5.37 16.71 -15.84
CA ASP A 191 -6.26 16.87 -14.69
C ASP A 191 -7.45 15.89 -14.65
N LYS A 192 -7.69 15.17 -15.75
CA LYS A 192 -8.73 14.15 -15.86
C LYS A 192 -8.21 12.72 -15.69
N ARG A 193 -6.88 12.53 -15.71
CA ARG A 193 -6.26 11.20 -15.66
C ARG A 193 -6.52 10.52 -14.31
N PRO A 194 -6.82 9.21 -14.28
CA PRO A 194 -7.03 8.46 -13.04
C PRO A 194 -5.73 8.16 -12.28
N ILE A 195 -4.57 8.39 -12.88
CA ILE A 195 -3.27 7.94 -12.38
C ILE A 195 -2.26 9.10 -12.43
N HIS A 196 -1.55 9.32 -11.33
CA HIS A 196 -0.41 10.23 -11.26
C HIS A 196 0.75 9.65 -10.46
N CYS A 197 1.97 9.97 -10.85
CA CYS A 197 3.19 9.60 -10.14
C CYS A 197 3.94 10.84 -9.63
N THR A 198 4.42 10.81 -8.39
CA THR A 198 5.15 11.95 -7.79
C THR A 198 6.64 11.71 -7.61
N ASP A 199 7.05 10.45 -7.66
CA ASP A 199 8.43 9.99 -7.58
C ASP A 199 8.56 8.66 -8.32
N THR A 200 9.16 8.71 -9.51
CA THR A 200 9.39 7.54 -10.36
C THR A 200 10.46 6.60 -9.81
N LYS A 201 11.39 7.09 -8.97
CA LYS A 201 12.41 6.23 -8.34
C LYS A 201 11.80 5.41 -7.21
N ARG A 202 10.82 5.98 -6.50
CA ARG A 202 10.10 5.33 -5.41
C ARG A 202 8.75 4.74 -5.84
N GLU A 203 8.43 4.82 -7.14
CA GLU A 203 7.14 4.36 -7.71
C GLU A 203 5.93 4.87 -6.91
N THR A 204 5.98 6.12 -6.46
CA THR A 204 4.90 6.69 -5.65
C THR A 204 3.73 7.07 -6.55
N LEU A 205 2.88 6.06 -6.81
CA LEU A 205 1.71 6.13 -7.67
C LEU A 205 0.46 6.47 -6.85
N TYR A 206 -0.34 7.40 -7.35
CA TYR A 206 -1.66 7.77 -6.88
C TYR A 206 -2.68 7.34 -7.93
N VAL A 207 -3.69 6.61 -7.50
CA VAL A 207 -4.74 6.06 -8.35
C VAL A 207 -6.08 6.51 -7.79
N LYS A 208 -6.90 7.14 -8.62
CA LYS A 208 -8.24 7.54 -8.23
C LYS A 208 -9.21 6.38 -8.41
N ASN A 209 -9.90 6.00 -7.35
CA ASN A 209 -10.98 5.02 -7.41
C ASN A 209 -12.11 5.40 -6.43
N GLU A 210 -13.35 5.18 -6.84
CA GLU A 210 -14.55 5.51 -6.06
C GLU A 210 -14.52 6.96 -5.48
N GLY A 211 -14.00 7.91 -6.26
CA GLY A 211 -13.88 9.32 -5.87
C GLY A 211 -12.72 9.65 -4.93
N THR A 212 -11.87 8.68 -4.58
CA THR A 212 -10.76 8.88 -3.64
C THR A 212 -9.41 8.57 -4.26
N TRP A 213 -8.38 9.32 -3.87
CA TRP A 213 -7.00 9.07 -4.29
C TRP A 213 -6.32 8.07 -3.35
N GLU A 214 -5.96 6.91 -3.87
CA GLU A 214 -5.28 5.85 -3.12
C GLU A 214 -3.82 5.69 -3.57
N LYS A 215 -2.95 5.31 -2.64
CA LYS A 215 -1.52 5.05 -2.87
C LYS A 215 -1.04 3.82 -2.11
N GLY A 216 0.18 3.38 -2.39
CA GLY A 216 0.75 2.21 -1.71
C GLY A 216 0.08 0.92 -2.17
N GLU A 217 -0.21 0.01 -1.24
CA GLU A 217 -0.76 -1.32 -1.54
C GLU A 217 -2.13 -1.24 -2.23
N ARG A 218 -3.06 -0.44 -1.71
CA ARG A 218 -4.40 -0.29 -2.31
C ARG A 218 -4.37 0.27 -3.73
N GLY A 219 -3.63 1.35 -3.96
CA GLY A 219 -3.46 1.91 -5.31
C GLY A 219 -2.80 0.90 -6.26
N ARG A 220 -1.85 0.11 -5.77
CA ARG A 220 -1.22 -0.96 -6.55
C ARG A 220 -2.23 -2.06 -6.89
N ASP A 221 -3.10 -2.47 -5.97
CA ASP A 221 -4.13 -3.49 -6.22
C ASP A 221 -5.12 -3.06 -7.29
N HIS A 222 -5.53 -1.79 -7.29
CA HIS A 222 -6.36 -1.24 -8.37
C HIS A 222 -5.66 -1.28 -9.71
N MET A 223 -4.36 -0.95 -9.77
CA MET A 223 -3.58 -1.12 -10.99
C MET A 223 -3.50 -2.57 -11.43
N LYS A 224 -3.31 -3.53 -10.52
CA LYS A 224 -3.29 -4.97 -10.86
C LYS A 224 -4.61 -5.40 -11.50
N LYS A 225 -5.75 -4.98 -10.92
CA LYS A 225 -7.09 -5.25 -11.46
C LYS A 225 -7.33 -4.59 -12.81
N ALA A 226 -6.90 -3.34 -12.97
CA ALA A 226 -6.99 -2.60 -14.22
C ALA A 226 -6.20 -3.30 -15.35
N ILE A 227 -4.95 -3.70 -15.06
CA ILE A 227 -4.09 -4.45 -15.97
C ILE A 227 -4.73 -5.78 -16.35
N ASP A 228 -5.19 -6.56 -15.38
CA ASP A 228 -5.87 -7.84 -15.63
C ASP A 228 -7.11 -7.68 -16.52
N THR A 229 -7.90 -6.62 -16.28
CA THR A 229 -9.11 -6.34 -17.06
C THR A 229 -8.79 -5.98 -18.50
N ILE A 230 -7.80 -5.11 -18.74
CA ILE A 230 -7.35 -4.75 -20.10
C ILE A 230 -6.76 -5.96 -20.80
N SER A 231 -5.92 -6.76 -20.13
CA SER A 231 -5.36 -7.98 -20.68
C SER A 231 -6.46 -8.95 -21.13
N LYS A 232 -7.45 -9.20 -20.28
CA LYS A 232 -8.61 -10.05 -20.62
C LYS A 232 -9.41 -9.50 -21.79
N ASN A 233 -9.65 -8.20 -21.83
CA ASN A 233 -10.39 -7.57 -22.92
C ASN A 233 -9.59 -7.58 -24.23
N ASN A 234 -8.26 -7.46 -24.17
CA ASN A 234 -7.40 -7.55 -25.35
C ASN A 234 -7.42 -8.96 -25.95
N ILE A 235 -7.33 -10.00 -25.11
CA ILE A 235 -7.42 -11.40 -25.55
C ILE A 235 -8.76 -11.71 -26.24
N LYS A 236 -9.86 -11.09 -25.82
CA LYS A 236 -11.18 -11.28 -26.49
C LYS A 236 -11.17 -10.83 -27.95
N GLN A 237 -10.28 -9.91 -28.35
CA GLN A 237 -10.15 -9.49 -29.74
C GLN A 237 -9.60 -10.59 -30.66
N PHE A 238 -8.97 -11.62 -30.09
CA PHE A 238 -8.27 -12.66 -30.84
C PHE A 238 -9.20 -13.41 -31.81
N GLY A 239 -10.45 -13.68 -31.42
CA GLY A 239 -11.44 -14.29 -32.31
C GLY A 239 -11.76 -13.43 -33.53
N ARG A 240 -11.91 -12.11 -33.33
CA ARG A 240 -12.10 -11.14 -34.42
C ARG A 240 -10.88 -11.08 -35.33
N TRP A 241 -9.68 -11.08 -34.74
CA TRP A 241 -8.42 -11.06 -35.50
C TRP A 241 -8.30 -12.27 -36.45
N ILE A 242 -8.65 -13.48 -35.99
CA ILE A 242 -8.64 -14.70 -36.82
C ILE A 242 -9.61 -14.57 -38.00
N ASN A 243 -10.79 -14.00 -37.78
CA ASN A 243 -11.80 -13.82 -38.83
C ASN A 243 -11.34 -12.82 -39.91
N GLU A 244 -10.65 -11.75 -39.51
CA GLU A 244 -10.09 -10.77 -40.43
C GLU A 244 -8.78 -11.25 -41.11
N ASN A 245 -8.13 -12.27 -40.54
CA ASN A 245 -6.86 -12.83 -41.05
C ASN A 245 -6.97 -14.34 -41.32
N PRO A 246 -7.85 -14.81 -42.23
CA PRO A 246 -8.10 -16.24 -42.43
C PRO A 246 -6.87 -17.03 -42.89
N GLN A 247 -5.89 -16.36 -43.51
CA GLN A 247 -4.61 -16.98 -43.90
C GLN A 247 -3.81 -17.50 -42.70
N CYS A 248 -4.09 -17.04 -41.47
CA CYS A 248 -3.43 -17.57 -40.28
C CYS A 248 -3.67 -19.06 -40.05
N LYS A 249 -4.69 -19.64 -40.67
CA LYS A 249 -5.01 -21.08 -40.62
C LYS A 249 -4.19 -21.90 -41.62
N VAL A 250 -3.50 -21.25 -42.55
CA VAL A 250 -2.69 -21.91 -43.58
C VAL A 250 -1.24 -22.01 -43.06
N PRO A 251 -0.67 -23.23 -42.96
CA PRO A 251 0.71 -23.43 -42.51
C PRO A 251 1.72 -22.68 -43.38
N HIS A 252 2.85 -22.30 -42.77
CA HIS A 252 3.99 -21.64 -43.44
C HIS A 252 3.64 -20.29 -44.12
N THR A 253 2.68 -19.55 -43.57
CA THR A 253 2.38 -18.18 -44.00
C THR A 253 2.83 -17.18 -42.93
N PRO A 254 3.17 -15.93 -43.31
CA PRO A 254 3.49 -14.88 -42.34
C PRO A 254 2.37 -14.63 -41.32
N LYS A 255 1.11 -14.85 -41.72
CA LYS A 255 -0.05 -14.71 -40.83
C LYS A 255 -0.19 -15.87 -39.85
N ALA A 256 0.26 -17.08 -40.19
CA ALA A 256 0.35 -18.18 -39.23
C ALA A 256 1.44 -17.93 -38.19
N ASP A 257 2.59 -17.37 -38.61
CA ASP A 257 3.66 -16.98 -37.69
C ASP A 257 3.20 -15.88 -36.73
N GLN A 258 2.52 -14.85 -37.27
CA GLN A 258 1.94 -13.77 -36.48
C GLN A 258 0.90 -14.31 -35.48
N PHE A 259 0.06 -15.26 -35.88
CA PHE A 259 -0.90 -15.91 -35.00
C PHE A 259 -0.22 -16.64 -33.84
N HIS A 260 0.83 -17.41 -34.10
CA HIS A 260 1.57 -18.11 -33.06
C HIS A 260 2.21 -17.12 -32.08
N GLN A 261 2.78 -16.03 -32.59
CA GLN A 261 3.39 -15.00 -31.78
C GLN A 261 2.38 -14.27 -30.88
N ILE A 262 1.23 -13.87 -31.41
CA ILE A 262 0.17 -13.28 -30.59
C ILE A 262 -0.35 -14.31 -29.57
N SER A 263 -0.54 -15.57 -29.97
CA SER A 263 -1.02 -16.63 -29.07
C SER A 263 -0.08 -16.85 -27.89
N SER A 264 1.24 -16.87 -28.12
CA SER A 264 2.22 -17.07 -27.04
C SER A 264 2.21 -15.91 -26.04
N GLU A 265 2.12 -14.67 -26.54
CA GLU A 265 2.13 -13.47 -25.70
C GLU A 265 0.80 -13.21 -24.98
N CYS A 266 -0.31 -13.71 -25.50
CA CYS A 266 -1.62 -13.67 -24.85
C CYS A 266 -1.82 -14.78 -23.82
N GLY A 267 -1.22 -15.96 -24.03
CA GLY A 267 -1.48 -17.16 -23.22
C GLY A 267 -0.62 -17.34 -21.96
N GLY A 268 0.47 -16.57 -21.79
CA GLY A 268 1.53 -16.95 -20.83
C GLY A 268 2.03 -15.87 -19.87
N SER A 269 1.36 -14.73 -19.72
CA SER A 269 2.10 -13.50 -19.36
C SER A 269 1.62 -12.72 -18.12
N ILE A 270 0.59 -13.17 -17.42
CA ILE A 270 0.13 -12.58 -16.14
C ILE A 270 0.99 -13.10 -14.98
N GLU A 271 2.24 -12.68 -14.95
CA GLU A 271 3.14 -12.88 -13.82
C GLU A 271 3.28 -11.60 -13.00
N GLU A 272 3.44 -11.70 -11.69
CA GLU A 272 3.59 -10.52 -10.81
C GLU A 272 4.77 -9.62 -11.23
N LYS A 273 5.88 -10.22 -11.69
CA LYS A 273 7.03 -9.48 -12.22
C LYS A 273 6.68 -8.65 -13.46
N ASN A 274 5.82 -9.16 -14.34
CA ASN A 274 5.41 -8.45 -15.54
C ASN A 274 4.46 -7.31 -15.19
N ILE A 275 3.52 -7.54 -14.27
CA ILE A 275 2.62 -6.51 -13.74
C ILE A 275 3.42 -5.36 -13.14
N ASP A 276 4.45 -5.66 -12.34
CA ASP A 276 5.33 -4.65 -11.76
C ASP A 276 6.13 -3.85 -12.79
N ARG A 277 6.50 -4.48 -13.92
CA ARG A 277 7.15 -3.78 -15.04
C ARG A 277 6.17 -2.85 -15.77
N ILE A 278 4.92 -3.27 -15.94
CA ILE A 278 3.86 -2.45 -16.54
C ILE A 278 3.58 -1.23 -15.67
N ILE A 279 3.36 -1.42 -14.35
CA ILE A 279 3.11 -0.33 -13.40
C ILE A 279 4.26 0.70 -13.44
N ARG A 280 5.52 0.24 -13.48
CA ARG A 280 6.69 1.12 -13.61
C ARG A 280 6.69 1.96 -14.88
N LYS A 281 6.29 1.39 -16.02
CA LYS A 281 6.21 2.12 -17.29
C LYS A 281 5.14 3.19 -17.21
N ILE A 282 3.95 2.83 -16.76
CA ILE A 282 2.83 3.77 -16.59
C ILE A 282 3.23 4.89 -15.62
N ALA A 283 3.90 4.57 -14.51
CA ALA A 283 4.36 5.55 -13.53
C ALA A 283 5.30 6.60 -14.14
N LYS A 284 6.18 6.21 -15.08
CA LYS A 284 7.09 7.14 -15.74
C LYS A 284 6.33 8.15 -16.61
N GLU A 285 5.36 7.68 -17.38
CA GLU A 285 4.56 8.54 -18.28
C GLU A 285 3.50 9.37 -17.55
N THR A 286 3.18 9.03 -16.30
CA THR A 286 2.20 9.76 -15.48
C THR A 286 2.84 10.64 -14.41
N THR A 287 4.13 10.95 -14.57
CA THR A 287 4.87 11.77 -13.59
C THR A 287 4.38 13.22 -13.60
N ILE A 288 4.06 13.76 -12.43
CA ILE A 288 3.67 15.17 -12.29
C ILE A 288 4.92 16.06 -12.43
N GLU A 289 4.88 17.00 -13.36
CA GLU A 289 5.88 18.06 -13.47
C GLU A 289 5.70 19.05 -12.31
N LYS A 290 6.68 19.09 -11.40
CA LYS A 290 6.72 20.05 -10.30
C LYS A 290 7.23 21.39 -10.83
N LYS A 291 6.31 22.26 -11.28
CA LYS A 291 6.60 23.66 -11.63
C LYS A 291 6.50 24.56 -10.41
#